data_AF-A0AAU5HIY2-F1
#
_entry.id   AF-A0AAU5HIY2-F1
#
_cell.length_a   1.000
_cell.length_b   1.000
_cell.length_c   1.000
_cell.angle_alpha   90.00
_cell.angle_beta   90.00
_cell.angle_gamma   90.00
#
_symmetry.space_group_name_H-M   'P 1'
#
loop_
_entity.id
_entity.type
_entity.pdbx_description
1 polymer ?
#
loop_
_entity_poly.entity_id
_entity_poly.type
_entity_poly.pdbx_seq_one_letter_code
_entity_poly.pdbx_strand_id
1 'polypeptide(L)'
;MDVERRRTRRKTGKAETKTVWAITSLPPEQASPARLAELVQSHWSVEALHHVRDVMFGEGASRVRTGTAPRVMAALRNLAIGLMRQAGWTNIAAAADRYRSRPSTLQPCSDSQPENASPLVSHHLG
;
A
#
# COMPACT_ATOMS: atom_id res chain seq x y z
N MET A 1 14.21 0.36 24.84
CA MET A 1 15.38 -0.04 24.02
C MET A 1 15.75 1.12 23.11
N ASP A 2 17.03 1.34 22.85
CA ASP A 2 17.52 2.38 21.96
C ASP A 2 17.71 1.86 20.52
N VAL A 3 17.37 2.70 19.56
CA VAL A 3 17.51 2.44 18.11
C VAL A 3 18.21 3.63 17.48
N GLU A 4 19.27 3.38 16.73
CA GLU A 4 19.94 4.43 15.96
C GLU A 4 19.21 4.70 14.65
N ARG A 5 18.90 5.98 14.40
CA ARG A 5 18.29 6.44 13.15
C ARG A 5 19.24 7.36 12.41
N ARG A 6 19.67 6.94 11.22
CA ARG A 6 20.38 7.79 10.26
C ARG A 6 19.42 8.36 9.21
N ARG A 7 19.43 9.67 9.01
CA ARG A 7 18.65 10.37 7.98
C ARG A 7 19.57 11.19 7.09
N THR A 8 19.41 11.05 5.77
CA THR A 8 20.07 11.91 4.80
C THR A 8 19.09 12.90 4.20
N ARG A 9 19.39 14.20 4.27
CA ARG A 9 18.55 15.24 3.66
C ARG A 9 18.86 15.32 2.17
N ARG A 10 17.93 14.84 1.33
CA ARG A 10 18.11 14.78 -0.14
C ARG A 10 18.55 16.10 -0.78
N LYS A 11 18.02 17.25 -0.33
CA LYS A 11 18.38 18.57 -0.90
C LYS A 11 19.81 19.04 -0.61
N THR A 12 20.45 18.54 0.45
CA THR A 12 21.73 19.08 0.94
C THR A 12 22.81 18.02 1.14
N GLY A 13 22.50 16.74 0.96
CA GLY A 13 23.42 15.62 1.21
C GLY A 13 23.78 15.36 2.68
N LYS A 14 23.52 16.32 3.58
CA LYS A 14 23.81 16.22 5.02
C LYS A 14 23.13 15.00 5.64
N ALA A 15 23.93 14.15 6.29
CA ALA A 15 23.47 13.03 7.09
C ALA A 15 23.44 13.41 8.57
N GLU A 16 22.40 12.99 9.28
CA GLU A 16 22.23 13.18 10.72
C GLU A 16 21.91 11.82 11.36
N THR A 17 22.60 11.49 12.46
CA THR A 17 22.34 10.29 13.26
C THR A 17 21.74 10.72 14.59
N LYS A 18 20.66 10.05 15.02
CA LYS A 18 19.99 10.29 16.30
C LYS A 18 19.67 8.96 16.98
N THR A 19 19.89 8.88 18.28
CA THR A 19 19.38 7.80 19.13
C THR A 19 17.91 8.06 19.43
N VAL A 20 17.07 7.06 19.21
CA VAL A 20 15.63 7.10 19.48
C VAL A 20 15.29 6.01 20.48
N TRP A 21 14.53 6.36 21.51
CA TRP A 21 14.05 5.39 22.50
C TRP A 21 12.70 4.82 22.05
N ALA A 22 12.65 3.50 21.84
CA ALA A 22 11.44 2.79 21.46
C ALA A 22 10.72 2.23 22.70
N ILE A 23 9.40 2.44 22.73
CA ILE A 23 8.45 1.83 23.66
C ILE A 23 7.59 0.86 22.85
N THR A 24 7.49 -0.38 23.32
CA THR A 24 6.75 -1.45 22.63
C THR A 24 6.10 -2.38 23.64
N SER A 25 4.96 -2.97 23.26
CA SER A 25 4.32 -4.06 24.00
C SER A 25 4.82 -5.44 23.56
N LEU A 26 5.76 -5.50 22.60
CA LEU A 26 6.39 -6.75 22.19
C LEU A 26 7.22 -7.33 23.35
N PRO A 27 7.20 -8.66 23.55
CA PRO A 27 8.06 -9.27 24.55
C PRO A 27 9.54 -9.16 24.15
N PRO A 28 10.49 -9.20 25.11
CA PRO A 28 11.91 -8.97 24.85
C PRO A 28 12.50 -9.83 23.72
N GLU A 29 12.07 -11.09 23.60
CA GLU A 29 12.50 -12.02 22.54
C GLU A 29 12.09 -11.58 21.11
N GLN A 30 11.07 -10.74 20.97
CA GLN A 30 10.59 -10.19 19.69
C GLN A 30 10.98 -8.72 19.49
N ALA A 31 11.55 -8.07 20.50
CA ALA A 31 11.86 -6.65 20.53
C ALA A 31 13.33 -6.35 20.20
N SER A 32 14.01 -7.18 19.40
CA SER A 32 15.39 -6.90 19.03
C SER A 32 15.52 -5.51 18.35
N PRO A 33 16.65 -4.78 18.54
CA PRO A 33 16.81 -3.45 17.94
C PRO A 33 16.61 -3.43 16.42
N ALA A 34 17.09 -4.47 15.72
CA ALA A 34 16.89 -4.63 14.28
C ALA A 34 15.41 -4.77 13.93
N ARG A 35 14.66 -5.60 14.66
CA ARG A 35 13.22 -5.78 14.44
C ARG A 35 12.44 -4.50 14.71
N LEU A 36 12.77 -3.77 15.76
CA LEU A 36 12.16 -2.47 16.04
C LEU A 36 12.46 -1.45 14.94
N ALA A 37 13.70 -1.42 14.45
CA ALA A 37 14.08 -0.55 13.33
C ALA A 37 13.31 -0.88 12.04
N GLU A 38 13.11 -2.16 11.73
CA GLU A 38 12.27 -2.60 10.60
C GLU A 38 10.82 -2.16 10.77
N LEU A 39 10.23 -2.36 11.96
CA LEU A 39 8.85 -1.96 12.24
C LEU A 39 8.67 -0.46 12.08
N VAL A 40 9.59 0.34 12.65
CA VAL A 40 9.59 1.80 12.51
C VAL A 40 9.73 2.22 11.04
N GLN A 41 10.61 1.57 10.27
CA GLN A 41 10.77 1.85 8.85
C GLN A 41 9.52 1.47 8.05
N SER A 42 8.95 0.30 8.32
CA SER A 42 7.74 -0.20 7.65
C SER A 42 6.53 0.69 7.93
N HIS A 43 6.45 1.29 9.12
CA HIS A 43 5.36 2.20 9.48
C HIS A 43 5.29 3.45 8.58
N TRP A 44 6.42 3.94 8.06
CA TRP A 44 6.42 5.06 7.10
C TRP A 44 5.65 4.76 5.81
N SER A 45 5.37 3.49 5.49
CA SER A 45 4.50 3.13 4.38
C SER A 45 3.07 3.67 4.54
N VAL A 46 2.59 3.88 5.78
CA VAL A 46 1.30 4.53 6.07
C VAL A 46 1.32 5.98 5.62
N GLU A 47 2.41 6.70 5.90
CA GLU A 47 2.56 8.09 5.47
C GLU A 47 2.75 8.21 3.97
N ALA A 48 3.44 7.24 3.34
CA ALA A 48 3.51 7.16 1.89
C ALA A 48 2.12 6.98 1.25
N LEU A 49 1.23 6.19 1.88
CA LEU A 49 -0.16 6.06 1.45
C LEU A 49 -0.94 7.38 1.62
N HIS A 50 -0.76 8.10 2.72
CA HIS A 50 -1.35 9.43 2.91
C HIS A 50 -0.92 10.40 1.80
N HIS A 51 0.37 10.43 1.47
CA HIS A 51 0.87 11.29 0.39
C HIS A 51 0.20 10.99 -0.96
N VAL A 52 0.05 9.70 -1.31
CA VAL A 52 -0.66 9.30 -2.55
C VAL A 52 -2.11 9.79 -2.53
N ARG A 53 -2.82 9.66 -1.39
CA ARG A 53 -4.19 10.14 -1.26
C ARG A 53 -4.30 11.65 -1.37
N ASP A 54 -3.42 12.39 -0.69
CA ASP A 54 -3.45 13.85 -0.70
C ASP A 54 -3.14 14.44 -2.07
N VAL A 55 -2.09 13.92 -2.72
CA VAL A 55 -1.61 14.49 -3.99
C VAL A 55 -2.37 13.92 -5.19
N MET A 56 -2.49 12.59 -5.29
CA MET A 56 -3.09 11.97 -6.49
C MET A 56 -4.62 11.98 -6.46
N PHE A 57 -5.20 11.78 -5.28
CA PHE A 57 -6.66 11.78 -5.10
C PHE A 57 -7.22 13.09 -4.55
N GLY A 58 -6.37 14.12 -4.41
CA GLY A 58 -6.76 15.47 -4.01
C GLY A 58 -7.45 15.52 -2.65
N GLU A 59 -7.13 14.60 -1.73
CA GLU A 59 -7.83 14.50 -0.45
C GLU A 59 -7.74 15.80 0.35
N GLY A 60 -6.55 16.40 0.45
CA GLY A 60 -6.36 17.69 1.10
C GLY A 60 -7.19 18.84 0.48
N ALA A 61 -7.45 18.78 -0.83
CA ALA A 61 -8.24 19.78 -1.56
C ALA A 61 -9.76 19.51 -1.53
N SER A 62 -10.20 18.37 -0.99
CA SER A 62 -11.61 17.99 -0.93
C SER A 62 -12.41 18.92 0.00
N ARG A 63 -13.55 19.40 -0.50
CA ARG A 63 -14.53 20.22 0.26
C ARG A 63 -15.52 19.39 1.07
N VAL A 64 -15.50 18.06 0.92
CA VAL A 64 -16.34 17.15 1.71
C VAL A 64 -15.88 17.17 3.17
N ARG A 65 -16.69 17.72 4.07
CA ARG A 65 -16.33 17.91 5.50
C ARG A 65 -17.43 17.51 6.50
N THR A 66 -18.62 17.16 6.03
CA THR A 66 -19.80 16.95 6.89
C THR A 66 -20.02 15.47 7.22
N GLY A 67 -20.37 15.18 8.47
CA GLY A 67 -20.78 13.84 8.92
C GLY A 67 -19.72 12.77 8.66
N THR A 68 -20.16 11.60 8.18
CA THR A 68 -19.27 10.46 7.90
C THR A 68 -18.59 10.53 6.53
N ALA A 69 -18.94 11.53 5.70
CA ALA A 69 -18.50 11.60 4.32
C ALA A 69 -16.97 11.64 4.15
N PRO A 70 -16.17 12.35 4.96
CA PRO A 70 -14.70 12.29 4.88
C PRO A 70 -14.15 10.87 5.07
N ARG A 71 -14.73 10.11 6.01
CA ARG A 71 -14.32 8.72 6.28
C ARG A 71 -14.67 7.79 5.12
N VAL A 72 -15.87 7.94 4.55
CA VAL A 72 -16.29 7.20 3.37
C VAL A 72 -15.36 7.49 2.19
N MET A 73 -15.02 8.75 1.96
CA MET A 73 -14.10 9.14 0.89
C MET A 73 -12.70 8.57 1.10
N ALA A 74 -12.18 8.54 2.34
CA ALA A 74 -10.91 7.89 2.64
C ALA A 74 -10.97 6.38 2.35
N ALA A 75 -12.07 5.70 2.72
CA ALA A 75 -12.25 4.28 2.44
C ALA A 75 -12.31 3.98 0.93
N LEU A 76 -13.04 4.77 0.15
CA LEU A 76 -13.11 4.63 -1.30
C LEU A 76 -11.75 4.84 -1.98
N ARG A 77 -10.97 5.84 -1.54
CA ARG A 77 -9.61 6.06 -2.05
C ARG A 77 -8.69 4.89 -1.72
N ASN A 78 -8.75 4.38 -0.49
CA ASN A 78 -7.98 3.19 -0.09
C ASN A 78 -8.36 1.96 -0.93
N LEU A 79 -9.66 1.76 -1.20
CA LEU A 79 -10.14 0.68 -2.06
C LEU A 79 -9.57 0.81 -3.47
N ALA A 80 -9.65 2.00 -4.07
CA ALA A 80 -9.08 2.25 -5.41
C ALA A 80 -7.58 1.95 -5.45
N ILE A 81 -6.82 2.39 -4.44
CA ILE A 81 -5.37 2.10 -4.33
C ILE A 81 -5.13 0.60 -4.20
N GLY A 82 -5.92 -0.09 -3.38
CA GLY A 82 -5.85 -1.54 -3.21
C GLY A 82 -6.08 -2.27 -4.53
N LEU A 83 -7.13 -1.93 -5.27
CA LEU A 83 -7.45 -2.52 -6.58
C LEU A 83 -6.33 -2.30 -7.59
N MET A 84 -5.74 -1.10 -7.63
CA MET A 84 -4.59 -0.83 -8.50
C MET A 84 -3.40 -1.73 -8.17
N ARG A 85 -3.11 -1.94 -6.88
CA ARG A 85 -2.05 -2.89 -6.47
C ARG A 85 -2.38 -4.33 -6.85
N GLN A 86 -3.62 -4.76 -6.66
CA GLN A 86 -4.08 -6.11 -7.06
C GLN A 86 -3.98 -6.33 -8.57
N ALA A 87 -4.21 -5.28 -9.37
CA ALA A 87 -3.98 -5.29 -10.81
C ALA A 87 -2.49 -5.22 -11.22
N GLY A 88 -1.55 -5.32 -10.26
CA GLY A 88 -0.11 -5.39 -10.52
C GLY A 88 0.60 -4.03 -10.65
N TRP A 89 -0.08 -2.91 -10.39
CA TRP A 89 0.55 -1.60 -10.48
C TRP A 89 1.49 -1.33 -9.30
N THR A 90 2.76 -1.10 -9.61
CA THR A 90 3.76 -0.63 -8.65
C THR A 90 3.78 0.90 -8.53
N ASN A 91 3.44 1.60 -9.62
CA ASN A 91 3.30 3.06 -9.65
C ASN A 91 1.82 3.46 -9.69
N ILE A 92 1.28 3.85 -8.53
CA ILE A 92 -0.12 4.24 -8.37
C ILE A 92 -0.46 5.52 -9.12
N ALA A 93 0.49 6.46 -9.26
CA ALA A 93 0.23 7.70 -9.99
C ALA A 93 0.00 7.42 -11.48
N ALA A 94 0.82 6.56 -12.08
CA ALA A 94 0.65 6.12 -13.47
C ALA A 94 -0.65 5.34 -13.68
N ALA A 95 -1.00 4.46 -12.72
CA ALA A 95 -2.25 3.73 -12.75
C ALA A 95 -3.47 4.66 -12.71
N ALA A 96 -3.48 5.63 -11.79
CA ALA A 96 -4.56 6.61 -11.67
C ALA A 96 -4.72 7.47 -12.93
N ASP A 97 -3.62 7.91 -13.52
CA ASP A 97 -3.64 8.67 -14.79
C ASP A 97 -4.18 7.83 -15.95
N ARG A 98 -3.78 6.54 -16.03
CA ARG A 98 -4.30 5.61 -17.03
C ARG A 98 -5.81 5.40 -16.90
N TYR A 99 -6.32 5.13 -15.71
CA TYR A 99 -7.76 4.93 -15.51
C TYR A 99 -8.57 6.22 -15.72
N ARG A 100 -8.00 7.39 -15.39
CA ARG A 100 -8.62 8.69 -15.66
C ARG A 100 -8.70 8.98 -17.16
N SER A 101 -7.62 8.73 -17.91
CA SER A 101 -7.54 9.01 -19.34
C SER A 101 -8.22 7.95 -20.21
N ARG A 102 -8.42 6.73 -19.70
CA ARG A 102 -9.03 5.61 -20.43
C ARG A 102 -10.02 4.84 -19.55
N PRO A 103 -11.21 5.39 -19.30
CA PRO A 103 -12.20 4.77 -18.42
C PRO A 103 -12.66 3.38 -18.91
N SER A 104 -12.64 3.13 -20.23
CA SER A 104 -12.96 1.83 -20.82
C SER A 104 -11.98 0.70 -20.49
N THR A 105 -10.82 1.01 -19.89
CA THR A 105 -9.82 0.01 -19.48
C THR A 105 -10.02 -0.53 -18.07
N LEU A 106 -11.07 -0.07 -17.36
CA LEU A 106 -11.58 -0.77 -16.18
C LEU A 106 -12.23 -2.06 -16.67
N GLN A 107 -11.41 -3.10 -16.81
CA GLN A 107 -11.92 -4.43 -17.10
C GLN A 107 -12.84 -4.83 -15.93
N PRO A 108 -14.10 -5.22 -16.19
CA PRO A 108 -14.91 -5.83 -15.16
C PRO A 108 -14.12 -6.98 -14.54
N CYS A 109 -14.27 -7.19 -13.24
CA CYS A 109 -13.81 -8.42 -12.61
C CYS A 109 -14.54 -9.57 -13.33
N SER A 110 -13.91 -10.16 -14.34
CA SER A 110 -14.38 -11.39 -14.93
C SER A 110 -14.20 -12.43 -13.85
N ASP A 111 -15.32 -12.86 -13.26
CA ASP A 111 -15.36 -13.97 -12.32
C ASP A 111 -14.49 -15.09 -12.88
N SER A 112 -13.43 -15.42 -12.15
CA SER A 112 -12.66 -16.62 -12.44
C SER A 112 -13.55 -17.79 -12.03
N GLN A 113 -14.35 -18.31 -12.96
CA GLN A 113 -14.98 -19.62 -12.75
C GLN A 113 -13.87 -20.67 -12.67
N PRO A 114 -13.78 -21.46 -11.59
CA PRO A 114 -12.96 -22.65 -11.60
C PRO A 114 -13.80 -23.77 -12.23
N GLU A 115 -13.81 -23.88 -13.57
CA GLU A 115 -14.41 -25.04 -14.21
C GLU A 115 -13.41 -25.81 -15.08
N ASN A 116 -13.24 -27.06 -14.63
CA ASN A 116 -12.77 -28.24 -15.34
C ASN A 116 -11.26 -28.44 -15.46
N ALA A 117 -10.74 -29.04 -14.38
CA ALA A 117 -9.77 -30.12 -14.45
C ALA A 117 -10.06 -31.04 -15.65
N SER A 118 -9.04 -31.24 -16.48
CA SER A 118 -9.03 -32.26 -17.53
C SER A 118 -9.39 -33.63 -16.97
N PRO A 119 -10.29 -34.42 -17.58
CA PRO A 119 -10.36 -35.82 -17.30
C PRO A 119 -9.15 -36.50 -17.93
N LEU A 120 -8.46 -37.28 -17.11
CA LEU A 120 -7.38 -38.18 -17.47
C LEU A 120 -7.75 -39.03 -18.70
N VAL A 121 -6.84 -39.04 -19.67
CA VAL A 121 -6.81 -40.04 -20.74
C VAL A 121 -6.74 -41.43 -20.10
N SER A 122 -7.75 -42.26 -20.34
CA SER A 122 -7.66 -43.71 -20.12
C SER A 122 -7.73 -44.41 -21.47
N HIS A 123 -6.56 -44.83 -21.94
CA HIS A 123 -6.42 -45.95 -22.87
C HIS A 123 -6.98 -47.21 -22.20
N HIS A 124 -7.95 -47.89 -22.82
CA HIS A 124 -7.98 -49.36 -22.87
C HIS A 124 -9.04 -49.90 -23.85
N LEU A 125 -8.53 -50.67 -24.83
CA LEU A 125 -9.07 -51.90 -25.42
C LEU A 125 -10.41 -51.88 -26.18
N GLY A 126 -10.30 -52.25 -27.46
CA GLY A 126 -11.35 -52.62 -28.40
C GLY A 126 -10.74 -52.82 -29.78
#